data_AF-A0A9C8KVY7-F1
#
_entry.id   AF-A0A9C8KVY7-F1
#
_cell.length_a   1.000
_cell.length_b   1.000
_cell.length_c   1.000
_cell.angle_alpha   90.00
_cell.angle_beta   90.00
_cell.angle_gamma   90.00
#
_symmetry.space_group_name_H-M   'P 1'
#
loop_
_entity.id
_entity.type
_entity.pdbx_description
1 polymer ?
#
loop_
_entity_poly.entity_id
_entity_poly.type
_entity_poly.pdbx_seq_one_letter_code
_entity_poly.pdbx_strand_id
1 'polypeptide(L)'
;MLIAIPKVLRQKLGEEAAEGLIELLNNFSDHTHNSVIELSVEKFERRLAEEIGKFRSEVAEQHAGLRSEMHEQIAGLRSENAGQAMSLRAEIKELRAGLRAELVEKIERAHTSTIRWMFLFWVGQIGVLLGMMLAFFR
;
A
#
# COMPACT_ATOMS: atom_id res chain seq x y z
N MET A 1 48.57 23.20 -29.11
CA MET A 1 49.67 23.39 -28.12
C MET A 1 50.93 23.67 -28.94
N LEU A 2 51.68 24.77 -28.70
CA LEU A 2 52.87 25.09 -29.53
C LEU A 2 54.06 24.25 -29.07
N ILE A 3 54.46 23.26 -29.86
CA ILE A 3 55.62 22.42 -29.57
C ILE A 3 56.86 23.12 -30.12
N ALA A 4 57.74 23.60 -29.23
CA ALA A 4 59.00 24.23 -29.59
C ALA A 4 60.14 23.20 -29.64
N ILE A 5 61.01 23.31 -30.65
CA ILE A 5 62.17 22.43 -30.76
C ILE A 5 63.32 22.91 -29.85
N PRO A 6 63.89 22.02 -29.02
CA PRO A 6 65.11 22.31 -28.26
C PRO A 6 66.26 22.79 -29.15
N LYS A 7 67.00 23.83 -28.72
CA LYS A 7 68.10 24.45 -29.49
C LYS A 7 69.12 23.47 -30.08
N VAL A 8 69.41 22.38 -29.35
CA VAL A 8 70.38 21.33 -29.76
C VAL A 8 69.91 20.60 -31.03
N LEU A 9 68.61 20.31 -31.13
CA LEU A 9 68.02 19.66 -32.29
C LEU A 9 67.99 20.61 -33.48
N ARG A 10 67.67 21.90 -33.26
CA ARG A 10 67.69 22.93 -34.31
C ARG A 10 69.08 23.12 -34.92
N GLN A 11 70.14 23.15 -34.10
CA GLN A 11 71.53 23.22 -34.58
C GLN A 11 71.99 22.00 -35.36
N LYS A 12 71.50 20.79 -35.02
CA LYS A 12 71.88 19.53 -35.68
C LYS A 12 71.09 19.28 -36.97
N LEU A 13 69.82 19.68 -37.01
CA LEU A 13 68.91 19.46 -38.14
C LEU A 13 69.01 20.57 -39.22
N GLY A 14 69.44 21.78 -38.84
CA GLY A 14 69.34 22.96 -39.70
C GLY A 14 67.96 23.62 -39.58
N GLU A 15 67.85 24.87 -40.04
CA GLU A 15 66.68 25.71 -39.79
C GLU A 15 65.42 25.21 -40.51
N GLU A 16 65.53 24.86 -41.79
CA GLU A 16 64.42 24.34 -42.60
C GLU A 16 63.87 23.01 -42.07
N ALA A 17 64.74 22.07 -41.70
CA ALA A 17 64.32 20.77 -41.19
C ALA A 17 63.71 20.88 -39.79
N ALA A 18 64.16 21.84 -38.97
CA ALA A 18 63.55 22.12 -37.68
C ALA A 18 62.14 22.72 -37.85
N GLU A 19 61.94 23.65 -38.79
CA GLU A 19 60.61 24.20 -39.08
C GLU A 19 59.63 23.12 -39.59
N GLY A 20 60.06 22.27 -40.52
CA GLY A 20 59.25 21.15 -40.99
C GLY A 20 58.88 20.16 -39.88
N LEU A 21 59.78 19.93 -38.92
CA LEU A 21 59.48 19.08 -37.75
C LEU A 21 58.48 19.75 -36.79
N ILE A 22 58.55 21.07 -36.59
CA ILE A 22 57.54 21.82 -35.81
C ILE A 22 56.17 21.70 -36.45
N GLU A 23 56.07 21.87 -37.76
CA GLU A 23 54.83 21.74 -38.51
C GLU A 23 54.23 20.33 -38.37
N LEU A 24 55.04 19.29 -38.56
CA LEU A 24 54.60 17.90 -38.37
C LEU A 24 54.13 17.62 -36.94
N LEU A 25 54.87 18.09 -35.93
CA LEU A 25 54.52 17.86 -34.52
C LEU A 25 53.25 18.62 -34.12
N ASN A 26 53.07 19.85 -34.60
CA ASN A 26 51.84 20.62 -34.36
C ASN A 26 50.65 19.96 -35.07
N ASN A 27 50.79 19.56 -36.34
CA ASN A 27 49.73 18.86 -37.07
C ASN A 27 49.34 17.54 -36.38
N PHE A 28 50.32 16.76 -35.91
CA PHE A 28 50.07 15.52 -35.18
C PHE A 28 49.42 15.79 -33.81
N SER A 29 49.89 16.80 -33.06
CA SER A 29 49.33 17.19 -31.77
C SER A 29 47.88 17.67 -31.90
N ASP A 30 47.57 18.46 -32.93
CA ASP A 30 46.23 18.99 -33.13
C ASP A 30 45.28 17.89 -33.62
N HIS A 31 45.76 17.00 -34.51
CA HIS A 31 45.00 15.83 -34.93
C HIS A 31 44.67 14.91 -33.75
N THR A 32 45.68 14.55 -32.94
CA THR A 32 45.47 13.69 -31.76
C THR A 32 44.55 14.33 -30.73
N HIS A 33 44.69 15.63 -30.46
CA HIS A 33 43.79 16.34 -29.55
C HIS A 33 42.34 16.31 -30.05
N ASN A 34 42.12 16.60 -31.33
CA ASN A 34 40.79 16.57 -31.94
C ASN A 34 40.19 15.16 -31.93
N SER A 35 40.97 14.12 -32.28
CA SER A 35 40.50 12.74 -32.23
C SER A 35 40.17 12.29 -30.80
N VAL A 36 40.94 12.69 -29.80
CA VAL A 36 40.64 12.39 -28.39
C VAL A 36 39.35 13.08 -27.94
N ILE A 37 39.12 14.34 -28.34
CA ILE A 37 37.88 15.06 -28.05
C ILE A 37 36.70 14.34 -28.70
N GLU A 38 36.80 14.03 -29.99
CA GLU A 38 35.73 13.36 -30.76
C GLU A 38 35.37 12.01 -30.14
N LEU A 39 36.36 11.16 -29.88
CA LEU A 39 36.15 9.85 -29.22
C LEU A 39 35.57 10.00 -27.81
N SER A 40 35.96 11.03 -27.07
CA SER A 40 35.45 11.27 -25.71
C SER A 40 33.99 11.72 -25.75
N VAL A 41 33.62 12.58 -26.69
CA VAL A 41 32.25 13.05 -26.90
C VAL A 41 31.37 11.88 -27.33
N GLU A 42 31.77 11.10 -28.34
CA GLU A 42 31.00 9.95 -28.81
C GLU A 42 30.77 8.93 -27.67
N LYS A 43 31.81 8.62 -26.90
CA LYS A 43 31.69 7.71 -25.76
C LYS A 43 30.78 8.27 -24.67
N PHE A 44 30.81 9.58 -24.43
CA PHE A 44 29.95 10.22 -23.45
C PHE A 44 28.49 10.24 -23.91
N GLU A 45 28.22 10.60 -25.17
CA GLU A 45 26.87 10.56 -25.76
C GLU A 45 26.29 9.16 -25.72
N ARG A 46 27.08 8.14 -26.09
CA ARG A 46 26.64 6.74 -26.03
C ARG A 46 26.29 6.33 -24.59
N ARG A 47 27.14 6.63 -23.62
CA ARG A 47 26.87 6.32 -22.20
C ARG A 47 25.66 7.08 -21.67
N LEU A 48 25.48 8.33 -22.06
CA LEU A 48 24.28 9.09 -21.67
C LEU A 48 23.01 8.48 -22.27
N ALA A 49 23.03 8.10 -23.55
CA ALA A 49 21.88 7.44 -24.17
C ALA A 49 21.54 6.12 -23.48
N GLU A 50 22.55 5.32 -23.14
CA GLU A 50 22.38 4.08 -22.38
C GLU A 50 21.78 4.32 -20.98
N GLU A 51 22.33 5.27 -20.21
CA GLU A 51 21.82 5.57 -18.85
C GLU A 51 20.42 6.19 -18.88
N ILE A 52 20.10 7.05 -19.86
CA ILE A 52 18.74 7.56 -20.07
C ILE A 52 17.79 6.41 -20.42
N GLY A 53 18.23 5.47 -21.25
CA GLY A 53 17.46 4.27 -21.60
C GLY A 53 17.15 3.42 -20.38
N LYS A 54 18.16 3.09 -19.57
CA LYS A 54 18.00 2.34 -18.32
C LYS A 54 17.06 3.06 -17.34
N PHE A 55 17.28 4.35 -17.11
CA PHE A 55 16.43 5.13 -16.22
C PHE A 55 14.97 5.15 -16.67
N ARG A 56 14.71 5.30 -17.97
CA ARG A 56 13.34 5.22 -18.51
C ARG A 56 12.72 3.85 -18.28
N SER A 57 13.47 2.77 -18.46
CA SER A 57 13.02 1.40 -18.19
C SER A 57 12.72 1.19 -16.71
N GLU A 58 13.61 1.61 -15.81
CA GLU A 58 13.42 1.51 -14.36
C GLU A 58 12.18 2.28 -13.89
N VAL A 59 11.99 3.51 -14.38
CA VAL A 59 10.80 4.32 -14.06
C VAL A 59 9.52 3.65 -14.57
N ALA A 60 9.54 3.08 -15.78
CA ALA A 60 8.39 2.37 -16.33
C ALA A 60 8.05 1.11 -15.50
N GLU A 61 9.06 0.35 -15.10
CA GLU A 61 8.92 -0.84 -14.25
C GLU A 61 8.37 -0.48 -12.87
N GLN A 62 8.94 0.53 -12.20
CA GLN A 62 8.45 1.01 -10.91
C GLN A 62 7.00 1.50 -11.00
N HIS A 63 6.64 2.25 -12.03
CA HIS A 63 5.26 2.71 -12.23
C HIS A 63 4.29 1.53 -12.46
N ALA A 64 4.71 0.50 -13.21
CA ALA A 64 3.92 -0.72 -13.38
C ALA A 64 3.78 -1.50 -12.07
N GLY A 65 4.87 -1.63 -11.30
CA GLY A 65 4.88 -2.24 -9.97
C GLY A 65 3.92 -1.56 -9.01
N LEU A 66 4.02 -0.24 -8.86
CA LEU A 66 3.11 0.56 -8.03
C LEU A 66 1.64 0.41 -8.43
N ARG A 67 1.34 0.36 -9.75
CA ARG A 67 -0.03 0.11 -10.22
C ARG A 67 -0.54 -1.27 -9.82
N SER A 68 0.31 -2.29 -9.92
CA SER A 68 -0.02 -3.66 -9.52
C SER A 68 -0.28 -3.75 -8.01
N GLU A 69 0.63 -3.22 -7.20
CA GLU A 69 0.49 -3.17 -5.73
C GLU A 69 -0.79 -2.44 -5.31
N MET A 70 -1.11 -1.32 -5.95
CA MET A 70 -2.33 -0.57 -5.66
C MET A 70 -3.59 -1.38 -6.01
N HIS A 71 -3.58 -2.12 -7.13
CA HIS A 71 -4.70 -3.02 -7.49
C HIS A 71 -4.87 -4.16 -6.49
N GLU A 72 -3.77 -4.76 -6.06
CA GLU A 72 -3.78 -5.81 -5.04
C GLU A 72 -4.30 -5.30 -3.70
N GLN A 73 -3.84 -4.15 -3.23
CA GLN A 73 -4.33 -3.54 -1.98
C GLN A 73 -5.83 -3.21 -2.06
N ILE A 74 -6.32 -2.67 -3.18
CA ILE A 74 -7.75 -2.40 -3.37
C ILE A 74 -8.56 -3.71 -3.33
N ALA A 75 -8.06 -4.78 -3.96
CA ALA A 75 -8.71 -6.08 -3.91
C ALA A 75 -8.74 -6.67 -2.49
N GLY A 76 -7.62 -6.56 -1.76
CA GLY A 76 -7.49 -6.94 -0.36
C GLY A 76 -8.51 -6.24 0.53
N LEU A 77 -8.55 -4.90 0.49
CA LEU A 77 -9.50 -4.09 1.27
C LEU A 77 -10.96 -4.42 0.94
N ARG A 78 -11.28 -4.72 -0.32
CA ARG A 78 -12.63 -5.16 -0.71
C ARG A 78 -12.98 -6.52 -0.10
N SER A 79 -12.04 -7.45 -0.08
CA SER A 79 -12.22 -8.76 0.55
C SER A 79 -12.42 -8.64 2.06
N GLU A 80 -11.57 -7.85 2.73
CA GLU A 80 -11.68 -7.56 4.16
C GLU A 80 -13.04 -6.93 4.51
N ASN A 81 -13.46 -5.90 3.78
CA ASN A 81 -14.76 -5.27 3.97
C ASN A 81 -15.94 -6.24 3.78
N ALA A 82 -15.87 -7.11 2.76
CA ALA A 82 -16.88 -8.15 2.55
C ALA A 82 -16.90 -9.15 3.72
N GLY A 83 -15.73 -9.56 4.21
CA GLY A 83 -15.56 -10.41 5.39
C GLY A 83 -16.18 -9.79 6.64
N GLN A 84 -15.85 -8.53 6.93
CA GLN A 84 -16.41 -7.78 8.07
C GLN A 84 -17.93 -7.64 7.96
N ALA A 85 -18.46 -7.34 6.77
CA ALA A 85 -19.91 -7.26 6.56
C ALA A 85 -20.62 -8.60 6.82
N MET A 86 -19.99 -9.73 6.49
CA MET A 86 -20.51 -11.05 6.81
C MET A 86 -20.47 -11.33 8.32
N SER A 87 -19.36 -11.01 9.00
CA SER A 87 -19.24 -11.15 10.46
C SER A 87 -20.32 -10.36 11.19
N LEU A 88 -20.47 -9.07 10.86
CA LEU A 88 -21.49 -8.21 11.48
C LEU A 88 -22.91 -8.73 11.24
N ARG A 89 -23.21 -9.26 10.05
CA ARG A 89 -24.52 -9.88 9.78
C ARG A 89 -24.76 -11.12 10.62
N ALA A 90 -23.73 -11.94 10.83
CA ALA A 90 -23.83 -13.13 11.68
C ALA A 90 -24.05 -12.73 13.14
N GLU A 91 -23.25 -11.79 13.66
CA GLU A 91 -23.38 -11.26 15.02
C GLU A 91 -24.77 -10.65 15.27
N ILE A 92 -25.30 -9.84 14.33
CA ILE A 92 -26.65 -9.28 14.45
C ILE A 92 -27.72 -10.38 14.47
N LYS A 93 -27.56 -11.44 13.67
CA LYS A 93 -28.50 -12.56 13.64
C LYS A 93 -28.48 -13.32 14.96
N GLU A 94 -27.30 -13.56 15.52
CA GLU A 94 -27.11 -14.21 16.80
C GLU A 94 -27.70 -13.38 17.95
N LEU A 95 -27.36 -12.08 18.02
CA LEU A 95 -27.91 -11.16 19.01
C LEU A 95 -29.44 -11.10 18.95
N ARG A 96 -30.03 -11.06 17.75
CA ARG A 96 -31.48 -11.07 17.57
C ARG A 96 -32.11 -12.38 18.05
N ALA A 97 -31.47 -13.52 17.79
CA ALA A 97 -31.94 -14.82 18.25
C ALA A 97 -31.88 -14.91 19.78
N GLY A 98 -30.77 -14.48 20.38
CA GLY A 98 -30.58 -14.41 21.83
C GLY A 98 -31.62 -13.53 22.50
N LEU A 99 -31.83 -12.32 21.99
CA LEU A 99 -32.84 -11.39 22.54
C LEU A 99 -34.26 -11.97 22.47
N ARG A 100 -34.61 -12.65 21.37
CA ARG A 100 -35.92 -13.31 21.23
C ARG A 100 -36.09 -14.43 22.25
N ALA A 101 -35.07 -15.26 22.44
CA ALA A 101 -35.11 -16.33 23.43
C ALA A 101 -35.28 -15.78 24.85
N GLU A 102 -34.52 -14.73 25.21
CA GLU A 102 -34.61 -14.09 26.53
C GLU A 102 -35.99 -13.46 26.77
N LEU A 103 -36.58 -12.82 25.75
CA LEU A 103 -37.93 -12.25 25.84
C LEU A 103 -39.00 -13.32 26.04
N VAL A 104 -38.95 -14.42 25.26
CA VAL A 104 -39.87 -15.55 25.43
C VAL A 104 -39.75 -16.13 26.84
N GLU A 105 -38.54 -16.34 27.34
CA GLU A 105 -38.30 -16.86 28.67
C GLU A 105 -38.84 -15.91 29.77
N LYS A 106 -38.67 -14.59 29.62
CA LYS A 106 -39.24 -13.59 30.54
C LYS A 106 -40.77 -13.58 30.51
N ILE A 107 -41.39 -13.70 29.33
CA ILE A 107 -42.84 -13.76 29.17
C ILE A 107 -43.40 -15.02 29.85
N GLU A 108 -42.81 -16.19 29.61
CA GLU A 108 -43.24 -17.45 30.23
C GLU A 108 -43.12 -17.42 31.75
N ARG A 109 -42.02 -16.87 32.27
CA ARG A 109 -41.84 -16.65 33.71
C ARG A 109 -42.89 -15.70 34.30
N ALA A 110 -43.15 -14.58 33.62
CA ALA A 110 -44.17 -13.63 34.05
C ALA A 110 -45.56 -14.27 34.04
N HIS A 111 -45.93 -14.99 32.97
CA HIS A 111 -47.20 -15.69 32.84
C HIS A 111 -47.40 -16.73 33.95
N THR A 112 -46.38 -17.56 34.21
CA THR A 112 -46.40 -18.55 35.31
C THR A 112 -46.52 -17.90 36.69
N SER A 113 -45.86 -16.75 36.90
CA SER A 113 -46.01 -15.97 38.13
C SER A 113 -47.44 -15.45 38.29
N THR A 114 -47.99 -14.82 37.24
CA THR A 114 -49.35 -14.28 37.23
C THR A 114 -50.39 -15.36 37.52
N ILE A 115 -50.29 -16.54 36.88
CA ILE A 115 -51.19 -17.67 37.14
C ILE A 115 -51.13 -18.10 38.61
N ARG A 116 -49.93 -18.25 39.18
CA ARG A 116 -49.78 -18.62 40.60
C ARG A 116 -50.46 -17.61 41.53
N TRP A 117 -50.30 -16.32 41.27
CA TRP A 117 -50.95 -15.28 42.05
C TRP A 117 -52.46 -15.24 41.86
N MET A 118 -52.97 -15.49 40.65
CA MET A 118 -54.42 -15.65 40.42
C MET A 118 -54.99 -16.79 41.26
N PHE A 119 -54.35 -17.96 41.30
CA PHE A 119 -54.82 -19.08 42.13
C PHE A 119 -54.85 -18.74 43.62
N LEU A 120 -53.77 -18.17 44.15
CA LEU A 120 -53.70 -17.71 45.55
C LEU A 120 -54.83 -16.72 45.87
N PHE A 121 -55.06 -15.77 44.98
CA PHE A 121 -56.14 -14.80 45.10
C PHE A 121 -57.52 -15.47 45.10
N TRP A 122 -57.79 -16.37 44.13
CA TRP A 122 -59.07 -17.08 44.01
C TRP A 122 -59.38 -17.95 45.24
N VAL A 123 -58.40 -18.68 45.77
CA VAL A 123 -58.57 -19.47 47.00
C VAL A 123 -58.90 -18.56 48.19
N GLY A 124 -58.23 -17.42 48.30
CA GLY A 124 -58.53 -16.42 49.32
C GLY A 124 -59.96 -15.87 49.22
N GLN A 125 -60.41 -15.49 48.02
CA GLN A 125 -61.78 -14.99 47.78
C GLN A 125 -62.84 -16.03 48.19
N ILE A 126 -62.67 -17.29 47.79
CA ILE A 126 -63.58 -18.38 48.16
C ILE A 126 -63.61 -18.58 49.68
N GLY A 127 -62.45 -18.54 50.34
CA GLY A 127 -62.35 -18.66 51.80
C GLY A 127 -63.11 -17.55 52.53
N VAL A 128 -63.00 -16.30 52.07
CA VAL A 128 -63.74 -15.15 52.64
C VAL A 128 -65.25 -15.30 52.46
N LEU A 129 -65.71 -15.67 51.26
CA LEU A 129 -67.14 -15.88 50.99
C LEU A 129 -67.74 -17.00 51.83
N LEU A 130 -67.04 -18.14 51.95
CA LEU A 130 -67.46 -19.24 52.80
C LEU A 130 -67.50 -18.84 54.29
N GLY A 131 -66.48 -18.10 54.75
CA GLY A 131 -66.46 -17.56 56.11
C GLY A 131 -67.62 -16.61 56.39
N MET A 132 -67.95 -15.74 55.43
CA MET A 132 -69.09 -14.82 55.52
C MET A 132 -70.42 -15.57 55.55
N MET A 133 -70.63 -16.57 54.68
CA MET A 133 -71.84 -17.40 54.72
C MET A 133 -71.98 -18.13 56.06
N LEU A 134 -70.93 -18.79 56.56
CA LEU A 134 -70.97 -19.50 57.84
C LEU A 134 -71.26 -18.56 59.02
N ALA A 135 -70.78 -17.32 58.98
CA ALA A 135 -71.08 -16.32 60.01
C ALA A 135 -72.55 -15.83 59.94
N PHE A 136 -73.15 -15.74 58.75
CA PHE A 136 -74.55 -15.35 58.56
C PHE A 136 -75.56 -16.45 58.90
N PHE A 137 -75.17 -17.73 58.82
CA PHE A 137 -76.00 -18.90 59.16
C PHE A 137 -75.86 -19.35 60.63
N ARG A 138 -75.18 -18.55 61.46
CA ARG A 138 -75.01 -18.78 62.91
C ARG A 138 -75.74 -17.69 63.68
#